data_AF-A0A1I8GI15-F1
#
_entry.id   AF-A0A1I8GI15-F1
#
_cell.length_a   1.000
_cell.length_b   1.000
_cell.length_c   1.000
_cell.angle_alpha   90.00
_cell.angle_beta   90.00
_cell.angle_gamma   90.00
#
_symmetry.space_group_name_H-M   'P 1'
#
loop_
_entity.id
_entity.type
_entity.pdbx_description
1 polymer ?
#
loop_
_entity_poly.entity_id
_entity_poly.type
_entity_poly.pdbx_seq_one_letter_code
_entity_poly.pdbx_strand_id
1 'polypeptide(L)'
;SSQLLLLILRSRKRFRPSDRLGLLVGRGQPTAKQQGAGGSKTSPRREQLKLRFAELDSALLAKPRNADRIGDAISETEAAAERIMLKEREVKKLKEAKLTLHALEQRKILRSAISRSKKYRSVGRLTQLVEQVKSESLTDNQRLMLRSELEEADELIERERKLNSVDMQKKQQQQSMMTARSLLELRAYQRPVESVHKTVRALLLLAGNYEKRTRKWKRCQPLLKGVERLANGGFDATSVDPRIAARSQQILSGIDRREMALQSPAAFAVFDWTVEAVKSIKEANDGENFKPASIGLQRRILHVSKEEDAMLDFEDFGIKRRV
;
A
#
# COMPACT_ATOMS: atom_id res chain seq x y z
N SER A 1 -22.45 25.23 -23.08
CA SER A 1 -21.68 26.49 -23.12
C SER A 1 -20.24 26.17 -22.78
N SER A 2 -19.41 25.60 -23.65
CA SER A 2 -19.00 26.00 -25.01
C SER A 2 -18.35 27.38 -25.05
N GLN A 3 -17.05 27.37 -25.38
CA GLN A 3 -16.23 28.43 -26.00
C GLN A 3 -15.35 29.34 -25.10
N LEU A 4 -14.03 29.06 -25.19
CA LEU A 4 -12.93 30.03 -25.33
C LEU A 4 -11.64 29.21 -25.59
N LEU A 5 -11.47 28.59 -26.78
CA LEU A 5 -10.85 29.13 -28.00
C LEU A 5 -9.52 29.87 -27.73
N LEU A 6 -8.38 29.18 -27.88
CA LEU A 6 -7.58 29.05 -29.11
C LEU A 6 -6.95 30.37 -29.57
N LEU A 7 -5.67 30.57 -29.20
CA LEU A 7 -4.84 31.66 -29.72
C LEU A 7 -3.40 31.20 -29.95
N ILE A 8 -3.22 30.17 -30.80
CA ILE A 8 -1.95 29.90 -31.46
C ILE A 8 -2.29 29.37 -32.86
N LEU A 9 -2.11 30.19 -33.89
CA LEU A 9 -1.82 29.80 -35.28
C LEU A 9 -1.93 31.04 -36.17
N ARG A 10 -0.79 31.57 -36.62
CA ARG A 10 -0.56 32.11 -37.97
C ARG A 10 0.76 32.90 -38.01
N SER A 11 1.81 32.29 -38.53
CA SER A 11 2.56 32.88 -39.65
C SER A 11 3.56 31.87 -40.20
N ARG A 12 3.16 31.15 -41.24
CA ARG A 12 4.08 30.48 -42.16
C ARG A 12 3.77 30.98 -43.57
N LYS A 13 4.83 31.50 -44.19
CA LYS A 13 5.18 31.44 -45.62
C LYS A 13 4.12 31.91 -46.62
N ARG A 14 4.45 32.99 -47.34
CA ARG A 14 4.19 33.08 -48.78
C ARG A 14 5.50 33.41 -49.50
N PHE A 15 5.99 32.41 -50.20
CA PHE A 15 6.89 32.52 -51.35
C PHE A 15 6.06 33.03 -52.54
N ARG A 16 6.64 33.88 -53.38
CA ARG A 16 6.21 34.09 -54.77
C ARG A 16 7.45 33.99 -55.68
N PRO A 17 7.36 33.34 -56.86
CA PRO A 17 8.47 33.20 -57.79
C PRO A 17 8.39 34.20 -58.96
N SER A 18 9.51 34.25 -59.69
CA SER A 18 9.64 34.49 -61.13
C SER A 18 9.92 35.92 -61.64
N ASP A 19 11.11 36.02 -62.23
CA ASP A 19 11.46 36.62 -63.52
C ASP A 19 11.41 38.14 -63.71
N ARG A 20 12.61 38.72 -63.90
CA ARG A 20 12.96 39.37 -65.19
C ARG A 20 14.47 39.62 -65.35
N LEU A 21 14.91 39.23 -66.55
CA LEU A 21 16.17 39.48 -67.24
C LEU A 21 16.73 40.91 -67.12
N GLY A 22 18.06 41.01 -67.13
CA GLY A 22 18.79 42.25 -67.36
C GLY A 22 20.30 42.03 -67.39
N LEU A 23 20.82 41.60 -68.54
CA LEU A 23 22.24 41.56 -68.89
C LEU A 23 22.92 42.92 -68.68
N LEU A 24 24.12 42.94 -68.11
CA LEU A 24 25.21 43.81 -68.57
C LEU A 24 26.57 43.26 -68.11
N VAL A 25 27.39 42.97 -69.12
CA VAL A 25 28.75 42.46 -69.05
C VAL A 25 29.70 43.60 -68.73
N GLY A 26 30.60 43.41 -67.77
CA GLY A 26 31.73 44.30 -67.49
C GLY A 26 32.91 43.51 -66.96
N ARG A 27 33.94 43.34 -67.80
CA ARG A 27 35.21 42.67 -67.49
C ARG A 27 36.02 43.47 -66.45
N GLY A 28 36.51 42.77 -65.43
CA GLY A 28 37.60 43.20 -64.56
C GLY A 28 38.23 41.97 -63.90
N GLN A 29 39.49 41.68 -64.21
CA GLN A 29 40.25 40.51 -63.73
C GLN A 29 40.92 40.82 -62.37
N PRO A 30 41.61 39.86 -61.73
CA PRO A 30 41.25 39.27 -60.45
C PRO A 30 41.98 39.89 -59.25
N THR A 31 41.36 39.86 -58.07
CA THR A 31 42.11 39.92 -56.81
C THR A 31 41.72 38.73 -55.94
N ALA A 32 42.71 37.89 -55.66
CA ALA A 32 42.63 36.79 -54.74
C ALA A 32 42.18 37.30 -53.36
N LYS A 33 40.98 36.90 -52.93
CA LYS A 33 40.62 36.92 -51.51
C LYS A 33 40.28 35.50 -51.09
N GLN A 34 41.17 34.98 -50.26
CA GLN A 34 41.03 33.74 -49.51
C GLN A 34 39.60 33.59 -48.98
N GLN A 35 38.94 32.51 -49.39
CA GLN A 35 37.80 31.97 -48.67
C GLN A 35 38.30 31.49 -47.30
N GLY A 36 38.19 32.34 -46.30
CA GLY A 36 38.23 31.93 -44.90
C GLY A 36 36.98 31.10 -44.63
N ALA A 37 37.16 29.79 -44.47
CA ALA A 37 36.16 28.86 -43.97
C ALA A 37 35.71 29.30 -42.56
N GLY A 38 34.65 30.09 -42.48
CA GLY A 38 33.98 30.49 -41.25
C GLY A 38 33.11 29.37 -40.67
N GLY A 39 33.68 28.19 -40.49
CA GLY A 39 33.08 27.16 -39.65
C GLY A 39 33.36 27.50 -38.19
N SER A 40 32.34 27.96 -37.46
CA SER A 40 32.41 28.11 -36.00
C SER A 40 32.70 26.75 -35.37
N LYS A 41 33.98 26.41 -35.20
CA LYS A 41 34.42 25.20 -34.50
C LYS A 41 34.14 25.41 -33.03
N THR A 42 33.06 24.82 -32.53
CA THR A 42 32.84 24.68 -31.10
C THR A 42 34.03 23.95 -30.49
N SER A 43 34.57 24.47 -29.39
CA SER A 43 35.69 23.81 -28.67
C SER A 43 35.32 22.34 -28.37
N PRO A 44 36.23 21.37 -28.56
CA PRO A 44 35.97 19.95 -28.26
C PRO A 44 35.39 19.71 -26.86
N ARG A 45 35.80 20.53 -25.88
CA ARG A 45 35.28 20.49 -24.51
C ARG A 45 33.80 20.88 -24.42
N ARG A 46 33.34 21.82 -25.26
CA ARG A 46 31.93 22.22 -25.32
C ARG A 46 31.07 21.15 -26.00
N GLU A 47 31.62 20.39 -26.93
CA GLU A 47 30.94 19.24 -27.55
C GLU A 47 30.79 18.09 -26.57
N GLN A 48 31.84 17.79 -25.78
CA GLN A 48 31.76 16.83 -24.68
C GLN A 48 30.68 17.23 -23.65
N LEU A 49 30.63 18.51 -23.25
CA LEU A 49 29.58 18.99 -22.34
C LEU A 49 28.17 18.81 -22.91
N LYS A 50 27.96 19.07 -24.21
CA LYS A 50 26.67 18.83 -24.86
C LYS A 50 26.29 17.34 -24.83
N LEU A 51 27.25 16.45 -25.02
CA LEU A 51 27.05 15.00 -24.94
C LEU A 51 26.61 14.59 -23.52
N ARG A 52 27.26 15.12 -22.48
CA ARG A 52 26.89 14.86 -21.07
C ARG A 52 25.48 15.34 -20.73
N PHE A 53 25.08 16.52 -21.20
CA PHE A 53 23.70 16.97 -21.03
C PHE A 53 22.68 16.09 -21.78
N ALA A 54 23.04 15.48 -22.91
CA ALA A 54 22.18 14.54 -23.62
C ALA A 54 22.04 13.21 -22.87
N GLU A 55 23.12 12.72 -22.26
CA GLU A 55 23.11 11.55 -21.37
C GLU A 55 22.27 11.80 -20.12
N LEU A 56 22.37 12.99 -19.53
CA LEU A 56 21.53 13.41 -18.41
C LEU A 56 20.04 13.48 -18.81
N ASP A 57 19.71 14.06 -19.96
CA ASP A 57 18.33 14.08 -20.47
C ASP A 57 17.79 12.65 -20.67
N SER A 58 18.62 11.74 -21.21
CA SER A 58 18.29 10.32 -21.36
C SER A 58 18.01 9.66 -20.01
N ALA A 59 18.86 9.91 -19.01
CA ALA A 59 18.69 9.37 -17.66
C ALA A 59 17.41 9.88 -16.97
N LEU A 60 17.04 11.15 -17.17
CA LEU A 60 15.82 11.74 -16.60
C LEU A 60 14.52 11.23 -17.26
N LEU A 61 14.59 10.86 -18.54
CA LEU A 61 13.48 10.33 -19.32
C LEU A 61 13.32 8.80 -19.20
N ALA A 62 14.36 8.10 -18.77
CA ALA A 62 14.32 6.65 -18.58
C ALA A 62 13.20 6.22 -17.62
N LYS A 63 12.49 5.14 -17.98
CA LYS A 63 11.48 4.51 -17.13
C LYS A 63 11.88 3.06 -16.85
N PRO A 64 11.99 2.64 -15.56
CA PRO A 64 11.88 3.48 -14.36
C PRO A 64 13.07 4.44 -14.23
N ARG A 65 12.84 5.62 -13.65
CA ARG A 65 13.92 6.55 -13.28
C ARG A 65 14.80 5.88 -12.23
N ASN A 66 16.09 5.75 -12.52
CA ASN A 66 17.06 5.13 -11.62
C ASN A 66 17.90 6.22 -10.96
N ALA A 67 17.86 6.29 -9.62
CA ALA A 67 18.59 7.27 -8.84
C ALA A 67 20.10 7.19 -9.08
N ASP A 68 20.67 5.98 -9.10
CA ASP A 68 22.11 5.78 -9.24
C ASP A 68 22.59 6.30 -10.61
N ARG A 69 21.89 5.95 -11.69
CA ARG A 69 22.20 6.43 -13.06
C ARG A 69 22.06 7.94 -13.22
N ILE A 70 21.06 8.55 -12.56
CA ILE A 70 20.88 10.00 -12.58
C ILE A 70 22.00 10.68 -11.76
N GLY A 71 22.40 10.08 -10.63
CA GLY A 71 23.53 10.52 -9.83
C GLY A 71 24.83 10.54 -10.63
N ASP A 72 25.17 9.42 -11.26
CA ASP A 72 26.36 9.29 -12.11
C ASP A 72 26.36 10.34 -13.23
N ALA A 73 25.23 10.49 -13.95
CA ALA A 73 25.10 11.47 -15.02
C ALA A 73 25.22 12.93 -14.53
N ILE A 74 24.72 13.25 -13.33
CA ILE A 74 24.90 14.57 -12.72
C ILE A 74 26.38 14.80 -12.41
N SER A 75 27.04 13.87 -11.72
CA SER A 75 28.46 13.99 -11.36
C SER A 75 29.37 14.15 -12.58
N GLU A 76 29.12 13.37 -13.65
CA GLU A 76 29.87 13.49 -14.90
C GLU A 76 29.60 14.83 -15.61
N THR A 77 28.36 15.32 -15.56
CA THR A 77 27.99 16.63 -16.13
C THR A 77 28.64 17.78 -15.36
N GLU A 78 28.73 17.68 -14.04
CA GLU A 78 29.39 18.68 -13.18
C GLU A 78 30.89 18.73 -13.41
N ALA A 79 31.55 17.57 -13.48
CA ALA A 79 32.97 17.48 -13.78
C ALA A 79 33.29 18.09 -15.17
N ALA A 80 32.44 17.87 -16.16
CA ALA A 80 32.57 18.48 -17.49
C ALA A 80 32.31 20.00 -17.48
N ALA A 81 31.47 20.48 -16.55
CA ALA A 81 31.10 21.89 -16.42
C ALA A 81 32.10 22.73 -15.62
N GLU A 82 32.93 22.13 -14.77
CA GLU A 82 33.82 22.82 -13.83
C GLU A 82 34.74 23.88 -14.48
N ARG A 83 35.10 23.68 -15.75
CA ARG A 83 36.00 24.57 -16.52
C ARG A 83 35.30 25.35 -17.63
N ILE A 84 33.97 25.32 -17.68
CA ILE A 84 33.17 25.89 -18.76
C ILE A 84 32.02 26.71 -18.17
N MET A 85 31.91 27.99 -18.56
CA MET A 85 30.73 28.81 -18.25
C MET A 85 29.46 28.14 -18.81
N LEU A 86 28.58 27.69 -17.90
CA LEU A 86 27.29 27.12 -18.26
C LEU A 86 26.34 28.21 -18.75
N LYS A 87 25.54 27.86 -19.75
CA LYS A 87 24.41 28.70 -20.15
C LYS A 87 23.31 28.57 -19.09
N GLU A 88 22.49 29.60 -18.93
CA GLU A 88 21.38 29.61 -17.97
C GLU A 88 20.46 28.37 -18.09
N ARG A 89 20.20 27.92 -19.32
CA ARG A 89 19.42 26.70 -19.59
C ARG A 89 20.09 25.43 -19.04
N GLU A 90 21.41 25.32 -19.15
CA GLU A 90 22.20 24.18 -18.67
C GLU A 90 22.25 24.16 -17.14
N VAL A 91 22.39 25.34 -16.51
CA VAL A 91 22.29 25.49 -15.04
C VAL A 91 20.91 25.07 -14.53
N LYS A 92 19.84 25.54 -15.19
CA LYS A 92 18.47 25.18 -14.81
C LYS A 92 18.23 23.67 -14.92
N LYS A 93 18.67 23.04 -16.01
CA LYS A 93 18.59 21.58 -16.19
C LYS A 93 19.31 20.81 -15.10
N LEU A 94 20.55 21.18 -14.80
CA LEU A 94 21.33 20.53 -13.75
C LEU A 94 20.65 20.65 -12.38
N LYS A 95 20.07 21.83 -12.08
CA LYS A 95 19.29 22.06 -10.87
C LYS A 95 18.05 21.15 -10.82
N GLU A 96 17.29 21.06 -11.91
CA GLU A 96 16.11 20.17 -12.01
C GLU A 96 16.49 18.69 -11.85
N ALA A 97 17.62 18.27 -12.41
CA ALA A 97 18.14 16.92 -12.28
C ALA A 97 18.48 16.58 -10.82
N LYS A 98 19.19 17.48 -10.13
CA LYS A 98 19.50 17.34 -8.69
C LYS A 98 18.24 17.25 -7.83
N LEU A 99 17.24 18.09 -8.10
CA LEU A 99 15.95 18.04 -7.40
C LEU A 99 15.22 16.72 -7.63
N THR A 100 15.34 16.17 -8.84
CA THR A 100 14.77 14.86 -9.21
C THR A 100 15.48 13.72 -8.49
N LEU A 101 16.81 13.75 -8.45
CA LEU A 101 17.61 12.77 -7.71
C LEU A 101 17.23 12.76 -6.23
N HIS A 102 17.21 13.94 -5.60
CA HIS A 102 16.81 14.10 -4.21
C HIS A 102 15.43 13.49 -3.92
N ALA A 103 14.43 13.74 -4.78
CA ALA A 103 13.10 13.15 -4.61
C ALA A 103 13.12 11.61 -4.75
N LEU A 104 13.94 11.04 -5.62
CA LEU A 104 14.07 9.58 -5.75
C LEU A 104 14.73 8.94 -4.53
N GLU A 105 15.72 9.61 -3.95
CA GLU A 105 16.37 9.19 -2.70
C GLU A 105 15.39 9.23 -1.53
N GLN A 106 14.64 10.33 -1.37
CA GLN A 106 13.57 10.45 -0.37
C GLN A 106 12.53 9.35 -0.54
N ARG A 107 12.14 9.04 -1.79
CA ARG A 107 11.22 7.95 -2.10
C ARG A 107 11.74 6.58 -1.66
N LYS A 108 13.04 6.32 -1.85
CA LYS A 108 13.70 5.07 -1.42
C LYS A 108 13.69 4.97 0.11
N ILE A 109 14.02 6.06 0.80
CA ILE A 109 14.01 6.13 2.26
C ILE A 109 12.60 5.91 2.80
N LEU A 110 11.59 6.62 2.29
CA LEU A 110 10.19 6.47 2.69
C LEU A 110 9.68 5.04 2.51
N ARG A 111 9.92 4.39 1.36
CA ARG A 111 9.52 2.99 1.15
C ARG A 111 10.16 2.03 2.14
N SER A 112 11.43 2.25 2.47
CA SER A 112 12.13 1.45 3.47
C SER A 112 11.53 1.65 4.88
N ALA A 113 11.16 2.90 5.22
CA ALA A 113 10.53 3.25 6.48
C ALA A 113 9.12 2.64 6.58
N ILE A 114 8.29 2.77 5.55
CA ILE A 114 6.96 2.15 5.45
C ILE A 114 7.06 0.64 5.67
N SER A 115 7.99 -0.03 4.98
CA SER A 115 8.19 -1.49 5.11
C SER A 115 8.57 -1.89 6.54
N ARG A 116 9.44 -1.12 7.20
CA ARG A 116 9.81 -1.33 8.61
C ARG A 116 8.63 -1.06 9.53
N SER A 117 7.88 0.00 9.33
CA SER A 117 6.71 0.34 10.14
C SER A 117 5.64 -0.74 10.07
N LYS A 118 5.39 -1.34 8.90
CA LYS A 118 4.50 -2.50 8.75
C LYS A 118 5.01 -3.73 9.52
N LYS A 119 6.32 -4.01 9.43
CA LYS A 119 6.93 -5.20 10.07
C LYS A 119 6.96 -5.09 11.59
N TYR A 120 7.38 -3.93 12.12
CA TYR A 120 7.62 -3.72 13.54
C TYR A 120 6.48 -2.99 14.27
N ARG A 121 5.42 -2.60 13.55
CA ARG A 121 4.23 -1.90 14.08
C ARG A 121 4.61 -0.66 14.89
N SER A 122 5.49 0.14 14.32
CA SER A 122 5.96 1.38 14.92
C SER A 122 6.09 2.44 13.85
N VAL A 123 5.43 3.58 14.06
CA VAL A 123 5.42 4.70 13.11
C VAL A 123 6.33 5.85 13.53
N GLY A 124 6.98 5.82 14.69
CA GLY A 124 7.73 6.98 15.22
C GLY A 124 8.76 7.55 14.23
N ARG A 125 9.62 6.70 13.66
CA ARG A 125 10.58 7.10 12.62
C ARG A 125 9.90 7.52 11.31
N LEU A 126 8.79 6.87 10.94
CA LEU A 126 8.04 7.20 9.73
C LEU A 126 7.40 8.58 9.86
N THR A 127 6.83 8.92 11.02
CA THR A 127 6.27 10.24 11.32
C THR A 127 7.31 11.34 11.17
N GLN A 128 8.49 11.17 11.78
CA GLN A 128 9.58 12.13 11.68
C GLN A 128 10.02 12.35 10.22
N LEU A 129 10.15 11.28 9.44
CA LEU A 129 10.53 11.37 8.02
C LEU A 129 9.45 12.04 7.17
N VAL A 130 8.17 11.73 7.42
CA VAL A 130 7.05 12.37 6.70
C VAL A 130 6.99 13.87 7.02
N GLU A 131 7.17 14.26 8.27
CA GLU A 131 7.23 15.67 8.69
C GLU A 131 8.44 16.39 8.08
N GLN A 132 9.60 15.75 8.01
CA GLN A 132 10.78 16.29 7.34
C GLN A 132 10.49 16.53 5.85
N VAL A 133 9.99 15.52 5.14
CA VAL A 133 9.70 15.64 3.70
C VAL A 133 8.59 16.67 3.42
N LYS A 134 7.60 16.81 4.30
CA LYS A 134 6.53 17.80 4.17
C LYS A 134 6.97 19.22 4.51
N SER A 135 7.94 19.39 5.40
CA SER A 135 8.47 20.72 5.77
C SER A 135 9.48 21.26 4.76
N GLU A 136 10.08 20.38 3.95
CA GLU A 136 10.88 20.78 2.79
C GLU A 136 10.03 21.48 1.72
N SER A 137 10.58 22.53 1.11
CA SER A 137 9.94 23.28 0.01
C SER A 137 9.95 22.48 -1.30
N LEU A 138 9.14 21.43 -1.36
CA LEU A 138 9.03 20.56 -2.52
C LEU A 138 8.30 21.24 -3.69
N THR A 139 8.89 21.14 -4.88
CA THR A 139 8.24 21.51 -6.15
C THR A 139 7.08 20.54 -6.47
N ASP A 140 6.14 20.97 -7.31
CA ASP A 140 4.97 20.15 -7.70
C ASP A 140 5.36 18.79 -8.30
N ASN A 141 6.42 18.76 -9.12
CA ASN A 141 6.92 17.52 -9.70
C ASN A 141 7.47 16.56 -8.64
N GLN A 142 8.16 17.05 -7.62
CA GLN A 142 8.67 16.22 -6.52
C GLN A 142 7.51 15.68 -5.67
N ARG A 143 6.50 16.52 -5.38
CA ARG A 143 5.27 16.09 -4.68
C ARG A 143 4.57 14.97 -5.44
N LEU A 144 4.42 15.10 -6.76
CA LEU A 144 3.83 14.05 -7.60
C LEU A 144 4.63 12.75 -7.56
N MET A 145 5.96 12.81 -7.53
CA MET A 145 6.82 11.62 -7.46
C MET A 145 6.75 10.89 -6.12
N LEU A 146 6.44 11.60 -5.04
CA LEU A 146 6.36 11.08 -3.66
C LEU A 146 4.94 10.79 -3.19
N ARG A 147 3.92 11.19 -3.96
CA ARG A 147 2.52 11.18 -3.56
C ARG A 147 2.06 9.83 -3.00
N SER A 148 2.31 8.75 -3.73
CA SER A 148 1.87 7.41 -3.32
C SER A 148 2.48 6.98 -2.00
N GLU A 149 3.77 7.25 -1.79
CA GLU A 149 4.48 6.90 -0.56
C GLU A 149 4.04 7.78 0.61
N LEU A 150 3.76 9.07 0.38
CA LEU A 150 3.24 9.97 1.42
C LEU A 150 1.81 9.61 1.83
N GLU A 151 0.93 9.30 0.87
CA GLU A 151 -0.44 8.83 1.15
C GLU A 151 -0.41 7.54 1.98
N GLU A 152 0.38 6.54 1.57
CA GLU A 152 0.53 5.29 2.32
C GLU A 152 1.12 5.50 3.73
N ALA A 153 2.10 6.39 3.86
CA ALA A 153 2.69 6.70 5.16
C ALA A 153 1.70 7.41 6.09
N ASP A 154 0.94 8.38 5.58
CA ASP A 154 -0.08 9.09 6.35
C ASP A 154 -1.18 8.13 6.83
N GLU A 155 -1.64 7.22 5.98
CA GLU A 155 -2.62 6.19 6.37
C GLU A 155 -2.11 5.32 7.53
N LEU A 156 -0.84 4.90 7.48
CA LEU A 156 -0.23 4.11 8.55
C LEU A 156 -0.08 4.91 9.84
N ILE A 157 0.35 6.17 9.76
CA ILE A 157 0.50 7.05 10.92
C ILE A 157 -0.86 7.31 11.57
N GLU A 158 -1.88 7.65 10.79
CA GLU A 158 -3.23 7.90 11.29
C GLU A 158 -3.85 6.65 11.90
N ARG A 159 -3.62 5.48 11.29
CA ARG A 159 -4.03 4.20 11.86
C ARG A 159 -3.40 3.97 13.24
N GLU A 160 -2.09 4.15 13.36
CA GLU A 160 -1.39 3.97 14.64
C GLU A 160 -1.81 5.01 15.69
N ARG A 161 -2.05 6.26 15.29
CA ARG A 161 -2.60 7.30 16.16
C ARG A 161 -3.98 6.91 16.70
N LYS A 162 -4.87 6.39 15.83
CA LYS A 162 -6.17 5.88 16.24
C LYS A 162 -6.02 4.74 17.25
N LEU A 163 -5.16 3.76 16.96
CA LEU A 163 -4.88 2.63 17.86
C LEU A 163 -4.38 3.09 19.25
N ASN A 164 -3.54 4.12 19.29
CA ASN A 164 -2.95 4.64 20.53
C ASN A 164 -3.78 5.75 21.20
N SER A 165 -4.93 6.12 20.66
CA SER A 165 -5.78 7.14 21.25
C SER A 165 -6.31 6.70 22.62
N VAL A 166 -6.38 7.64 23.56
CA VAL A 166 -6.89 7.41 24.92
C VAL A 166 -8.33 6.86 24.89
N ASP A 167 -9.12 7.26 23.91
CA ASP A 167 -10.48 6.75 23.71
C ASP A 167 -10.50 5.28 23.31
N MET A 168 -9.51 4.81 22.54
CA MET A 168 -9.38 3.38 22.24
C MET A 168 -8.99 2.57 23.47
N GLN A 169 -8.11 3.09 24.33
CA GLN A 169 -7.76 2.42 25.59
C GLN A 169 -8.96 2.37 26.55
N LYS A 170 -9.71 3.47 26.67
CA LYS A 170 -10.96 3.52 27.45
C LYS A 170 -12.04 2.62 26.88
N LYS A 171 -12.20 2.56 25.55
CA LYS A 171 -13.12 1.63 24.88
C LYS A 171 -12.73 0.18 25.17
N GLN A 172 -11.45 -0.17 25.07
CA GLN A 172 -10.98 -1.52 25.40
C GLN A 172 -11.31 -1.90 26.85
N GLN A 173 -11.14 -0.98 27.81
CA GLN A 173 -11.47 -1.20 29.21
C GLN A 173 -12.98 -1.29 29.47
N GLN A 174 -13.79 -0.48 28.78
CA GLN A 174 -15.25 -0.45 28.97
C GLN A 174 -16.00 -1.55 28.20
N GLN A 175 -15.38 -2.18 27.20
CA GLN A 175 -16.04 -3.08 26.24
C GLN A 175 -15.55 -4.53 26.32
N SER A 176 -14.86 -4.92 27.39
CA SER A 176 -14.32 -6.28 27.54
C SER A 176 -15.40 -7.36 27.74
N MET A 177 -16.65 -6.97 28.05
CA MET A 177 -17.74 -7.93 28.21
C MET A 177 -18.59 -8.09 26.95
N MET A 178 -18.62 -9.32 26.44
CA MET A 178 -19.57 -9.74 25.42
C MET A 178 -20.99 -9.65 25.99
N THR A 179 -21.88 -8.93 25.30
CA THR A 179 -23.30 -8.80 25.67
C THR A 179 -24.21 -9.29 24.55
N ALA A 180 -25.49 -9.55 24.85
CA ALA A 180 -26.49 -9.85 23.83
C ALA A 180 -26.60 -8.75 22.76
N ARG A 181 -26.41 -7.47 23.15
CA ARG A 181 -26.40 -6.33 22.22
C ARG A 181 -25.21 -6.41 21.25
N SER A 182 -24.03 -6.80 21.72
CA SER A 182 -22.86 -7.01 20.87
C SER A 182 -23.10 -8.10 19.84
N LEU A 183 -23.74 -9.21 20.23
CA LEU A 183 -24.10 -10.30 19.31
C LEU A 183 -25.15 -9.87 18.27
N LEU A 184 -26.13 -9.06 18.68
CA LEU A 184 -27.13 -8.50 17.77
C LEU A 184 -26.50 -7.55 16.73
N GLU A 185 -25.56 -6.71 17.16
CA GLU A 185 -24.81 -5.84 16.24
C GLU A 185 -24.05 -6.66 15.21
N LEU A 186 -23.28 -7.67 15.66
CA LEU A 186 -22.54 -8.53 14.75
C LEU A 186 -23.47 -9.22 13.75
N ARG A 187 -24.62 -9.74 14.19
CA ARG A 187 -25.60 -10.39 13.32
C ARG A 187 -26.10 -9.46 12.21
N ALA A 188 -26.21 -8.16 12.46
CA ALA A 188 -26.69 -7.18 11.50
C ALA A 188 -25.72 -6.93 10.33
N TYR A 189 -24.47 -7.40 10.43
CA TYR A 189 -23.50 -7.21 9.34
C TYR A 189 -23.92 -8.00 8.11
N GLN A 190 -23.96 -7.34 6.96
CA GLN A 190 -24.24 -8.01 5.68
C GLN A 190 -23.00 -8.72 5.14
N ARG A 191 -21.84 -8.05 5.24
CA ARG A 191 -20.54 -8.54 4.77
C ARG A 191 -19.45 -8.15 5.78
N PRO A 192 -19.21 -8.96 6.82
CA PRO A 192 -18.19 -8.66 7.80
C PRO A 192 -16.79 -8.70 7.16
N VAL A 193 -15.85 -7.98 7.75
CA VAL A 193 -14.43 -8.17 7.45
C VAL A 193 -13.97 -9.55 7.93
N GLU A 194 -12.95 -10.10 7.27
CA GLU A 194 -12.48 -11.47 7.51
C GLU A 194 -12.09 -11.73 8.97
N SER A 195 -11.47 -10.76 9.64
CA SER A 195 -11.11 -10.88 11.06
C SER A 195 -12.34 -11.04 11.95
N VAL A 196 -13.40 -10.27 11.72
CA VAL A 196 -14.67 -10.37 12.44
C VAL A 196 -15.33 -11.73 12.18
N HIS A 197 -15.33 -12.19 10.93
CA HIS A 197 -15.88 -13.51 10.61
C HIS A 197 -15.09 -14.63 11.30
N LYS A 198 -13.75 -14.62 11.26
CA LYS A 198 -12.91 -15.56 11.99
C LYS A 198 -13.20 -15.57 13.49
N THR A 199 -13.34 -14.38 14.10
CA THR A 199 -13.73 -14.25 15.50
C THR A 199 -15.05 -14.94 15.79
N VAL A 200 -16.09 -14.69 14.99
CA VAL A 200 -17.40 -15.34 15.15
C VAL A 200 -17.32 -16.85 14.91
N ARG A 201 -16.48 -17.32 13.97
CA ARG A 201 -16.27 -18.76 13.75
C ARG A 201 -15.63 -19.43 14.95
N ALA A 202 -14.64 -18.79 15.58
CA ALA A 202 -13.99 -19.27 16.78
C ALA A 202 -14.97 -19.32 17.98
N LEU A 203 -15.76 -18.26 18.17
CA LEU A 203 -16.84 -18.23 19.17
C LEU A 203 -17.83 -19.38 18.96
N LEU A 204 -18.35 -19.51 17.74
CA LEU A 204 -19.34 -20.54 17.41
C LEU A 204 -18.78 -21.95 17.57
N LEU A 205 -17.50 -22.14 17.30
CA LEU A 205 -16.81 -23.41 17.50
C LEU A 205 -16.74 -23.78 18.99
N LEU A 206 -16.46 -22.83 19.88
CA LEU A 206 -16.54 -23.04 21.33
C LEU A 206 -17.98 -23.33 21.79
N ALA A 207 -18.97 -22.73 21.13
CA ALA A 207 -20.38 -23.01 21.36
C ALA A 207 -20.85 -24.38 20.80
N GLY A 208 -19.93 -25.23 20.34
CA GLY A 208 -20.21 -26.57 19.82
C GLY A 208 -20.61 -26.61 18.33
N ASN A 209 -20.45 -25.52 17.58
CA ASN A 209 -20.77 -25.50 16.16
C ASN A 209 -19.57 -25.91 15.32
N TYR A 210 -19.73 -26.99 14.57
CA TYR A 210 -18.73 -27.50 13.66
C TYR A 210 -18.27 -26.47 12.62
N GLU A 211 -16.95 -26.41 12.35
CA GLU A 211 -16.33 -25.37 11.54
C GLU A 211 -16.91 -25.27 10.11
N LYS A 212 -17.36 -26.38 9.50
CA LYS A 212 -18.01 -26.34 8.18
C LYS A 212 -19.31 -25.53 8.20
N ARG A 213 -20.11 -25.64 9.27
CA ARG A 213 -21.35 -24.85 9.44
C ARG A 213 -21.06 -23.35 9.43
N THR A 214 -19.89 -22.94 9.93
CA THR A 214 -19.54 -21.53 10.13
C THR A 214 -18.69 -20.92 9.00
N ARG A 215 -18.37 -21.68 7.93
CA ARG A 215 -17.57 -21.20 6.78
C ARG A 215 -18.20 -20.03 6.03
N LYS A 216 -19.53 -19.97 5.95
CA LYS A 216 -20.27 -18.89 5.26
C LYS A 216 -20.93 -17.98 6.29
N TRP A 217 -20.77 -16.67 6.14
CA TRP A 217 -21.33 -15.70 7.07
C TRP A 217 -22.84 -15.84 7.28
N LYS A 218 -23.59 -16.05 6.20
CA LYS A 218 -25.05 -16.27 6.24
C LYS A 218 -25.46 -17.45 7.14
N ARG A 219 -24.60 -18.48 7.29
CA ARG A 219 -24.83 -19.59 8.21
C ARG A 219 -24.47 -19.24 9.65
N CYS A 220 -23.53 -18.32 9.88
CA CYS A 220 -23.18 -17.84 11.22
C CYS A 220 -24.28 -16.98 11.86
N GLN A 221 -24.94 -16.13 11.07
CA GLN A 221 -25.95 -15.18 11.56
C GLN A 221 -27.08 -15.80 12.41
N PRO A 222 -27.76 -16.89 11.98
CA PRO A 222 -28.77 -17.54 12.81
C PRO A 222 -28.17 -18.21 14.06
N LEU A 223 -26.95 -18.74 13.95
CA LEU A 223 -26.29 -19.43 15.07
C LEU A 223 -25.91 -18.48 16.20
N LEU A 224 -25.61 -17.20 15.91
CA LEU A 224 -25.32 -16.18 16.93
C LEU A 224 -26.45 -16.00 17.95
N LYS A 225 -27.71 -16.27 17.58
CA LYS A 225 -28.85 -16.25 18.52
C LYS A 225 -28.71 -17.31 19.63
N GLY A 226 -28.16 -18.47 19.30
CA GLY A 226 -27.95 -19.57 20.25
C GLY A 226 -26.83 -19.32 21.25
N VAL A 227 -25.98 -18.32 20.99
CA VAL A 227 -24.76 -18.03 21.79
C VAL A 227 -25.00 -16.97 22.87
N GLU A 228 -26.19 -16.35 22.90
CA GLU A 228 -26.54 -15.35 23.94
C GLU A 228 -26.37 -15.89 25.37
N ARG A 229 -26.56 -17.20 25.57
CA ARG A 229 -26.33 -17.86 26.86
C ARG A 229 -24.88 -17.78 27.33
N LEU A 230 -23.91 -17.79 26.41
CA LEU A 230 -22.48 -17.62 26.75
C LEU A 230 -22.19 -16.20 27.23
N ALA A 231 -22.91 -15.20 26.70
CA ALA A 231 -22.79 -13.80 27.15
C ALA A 231 -23.39 -13.58 28.55
N ASN A 232 -24.32 -14.44 28.98
CA ASN A 232 -25.03 -14.33 30.26
C ASN A 232 -24.47 -15.26 31.34
N GLY A 233 -23.19 -15.65 31.24
CA GLY A 233 -22.52 -16.48 32.25
C GLY A 233 -22.77 -17.99 32.15
N GLY A 234 -23.44 -18.47 31.10
CA GLY A 234 -23.67 -19.90 30.86
C GLY A 234 -22.50 -20.65 30.24
N PHE A 235 -21.26 -20.19 30.43
CA PHE A 235 -20.06 -20.81 29.89
C PHE A 235 -19.34 -21.62 30.96
N ASP A 236 -19.10 -22.90 30.68
CA ASP A 236 -18.32 -23.80 31.52
C ASP A 236 -17.08 -24.27 30.74
N ALA A 237 -15.90 -23.89 31.23
CA ALA A 237 -14.62 -24.22 30.62
C ALA A 237 -14.31 -25.73 30.62
N THR A 238 -14.90 -26.49 31.54
CA THR A 238 -14.68 -27.94 31.63
C THR A 238 -15.53 -28.73 30.63
N SER A 239 -16.62 -28.12 30.14
CA SER A 239 -17.55 -28.75 29.20
C SER A 239 -17.05 -28.78 27.75
N VAL A 240 -16.01 -28.02 27.42
CA VAL A 240 -15.49 -27.88 26.05
C VAL A 240 -14.22 -28.70 25.88
N ASP A 241 -14.18 -29.55 24.84
CA ASP A 241 -12.98 -30.35 24.52
C ASP A 241 -11.76 -29.44 24.23
N PRO A 242 -10.60 -29.65 24.91
CA PRO A 242 -9.41 -28.82 24.75
C PRO A 242 -8.92 -28.68 23.30
N ARG A 243 -9.16 -29.67 22.44
CA ARG A 243 -8.73 -29.66 21.04
C ARG A 243 -9.60 -28.73 20.19
N ILE A 244 -10.86 -28.55 20.58
CA ILE A 244 -11.77 -27.56 19.98
C ILE A 244 -11.31 -26.16 20.36
N ALA A 245 -10.99 -25.93 21.64
CA ALA A 245 -10.43 -24.66 22.10
C ALA A 245 -9.11 -24.30 21.41
N ALA A 246 -8.20 -25.27 21.27
CA ALA A 246 -6.94 -25.10 20.53
C ALA A 246 -7.18 -24.75 19.05
N ARG A 247 -8.22 -25.31 18.42
CA ARG A 247 -8.60 -24.94 17.05
C ARG A 247 -9.18 -23.53 16.98
N SER A 248 -10.02 -23.12 17.94
CA SER A 248 -10.48 -21.74 18.05
C SER A 248 -9.31 -20.76 18.20
N GLN A 249 -8.32 -21.09 19.03
CA GLN A 249 -7.08 -20.31 19.15
C GLN A 249 -6.35 -20.18 17.81
N GLN A 250 -6.26 -21.29 17.06
CA GLN A 250 -5.63 -21.29 15.74
C GLN A 250 -6.39 -20.42 14.73
N ILE A 251 -7.73 -20.41 14.76
CA ILE A 251 -8.54 -19.54 13.89
C ILE A 251 -8.30 -18.06 14.21
N LEU A 252 -8.15 -17.72 15.49
CA LEU A 252 -7.85 -16.37 15.96
C LEU A 252 -6.40 -15.95 15.74
N SER A 253 -5.51 -16.90 15.42
CA SER A 253 -4.09 -16.61 15.23
C SER A 253 -3.87 -15.60 14.09
N GLY A 254 -3.01 -14.62 14.35
CA GLY A 254 -2.71 -13.54 13.41
C GLY A 254 -3.72 -12.38 13.40
N ILE A 255 -4.83 -12.46 14.15
CA ILE A 255 -5.71 -11.31 14.39
C ILE A 255 -5.07 -10.39 15.43
N ASP A 256 -4.91 -9.12 15.09
CA ASP A 256 -4.42 -8.12 16.03
C ASP A 256 -5.57 -7.61 16.92
N ARG A 257 -5.39 -7.71 18.23
CA ARG A 257 -6.35 -7.27 19.26
C ARG A 257 -6.72 -5.79 19.10
N ARG A 258 -5.75 -4.93 18.80
CA ARG A 258 -5.98 -3.48 18.65
C ARG A 258 -6.73 -3.18 17.36
N GLU A 259 -6.44 -3.92 16.29
CA GLU A 259 -7.17 -3.81 15.02
C GLU A 259 -8.62 -4.23 15.14
N MET A 260 -8.90 -5.28 15.92
CA MET A 260 -10.27 -5.70 16.18
C MET A 260 -11.07 -4.59 16.89
N ALA A 261 -10.44 -3.90 17.83
CA ALA A 261 -11.03 -2.75 18.52
C ALA A 261 -11.40 -1.60 17.57
N LEU A 262 -10.64 -1.40 16.48
CA LEU A 262 -10.99 -0.41 15.46
C LEU A 262 -12.18 -0.82 14.58
N GLN A 263 -12.42 -2.12 14.40
CA GLN A 263 -13.52 -2.58 13.53
C GLN A 263 -14.87 -2.27 14.15
N SER A 264 -15.09 -2.74 15.38
CA SER A 264 -16.25 -2.35 16.18
C SER A 264 -16.10 -2.75 17.64
N PRO A 265 -16.78 -2.03 18.55
CA PRO A 265 -16.93 -2.44 19.94
C PRO A 265 -17.42 -3.86 20.12
N ALA A 266 -18.44 -4.26 19.36
CA ALA A 266 -19.04 -5.58 19.46
C ALA A 266 -18.08 -6.69 19.03
N ALA A 267 -17.35 -6.48 17.92
CA ALA A 267 -16.38 -7.44 17.44
C ALA A 267 -15.21 -7.62 18.42
N PHE A 268 -14.76 -6.52 19.03
CA PHE A 268 -13.74 -6.56 20.08
C PHE A 268 -14.21 -7.33 21.30
N ALA A 269 -15.39 -7.02 21.84
CA ALA A 269 -15.94 -7.70 23.00
C ALA A 269 -16.03 -9.22 22.79
N VAL A 270 -16.48 -9.65 21.60
CA VAL A 270 -16.55 -11.07 21.25
C VAL A 270 -15.17 -11.68 21.08
N PHE A 271 -14.22 -10.98 20.43
CA PHE A 271 -12.85 -11.44 20.28
C PHE A 271 -12.19 -11.65 21.65
N ASP A 272 -12.28 -10.65 22.52
CA ASP A 272 -11.68 -10.65 23.86
C ASP A 272 -12.25 -11.80 24.70
N TRP A 273 -13.58 -11.91 24.74
CA TRP A 273 -14.27 -13.01 25.41
C TRP A 273 -13.83 -14.38 24.87
N THR A 274 -13.72 -14.54 23.55
CA THR A 274 -13.32 -15.82 22.94
C THR A 274 -11.87 -16.19 23.28
N VAL A 275 -10.97 -15.20 23.35
CA VAL A 275 -9.57 -15.42 23.77
C VAL A 275 -9.51 -15.85 25.24
N GLU A 276 -10.23 -15.17 26.13
CA GLU A 276 -10.27 -15.52 27.55
C GLU A 276 -10.92 -16.90 27.77
N ALA A 277 -12.01 -17.22 27.07
CA ALA A 277 -12.65 -18.53 27.13
C ALA A 277 -11.68 -19.67 26.73
N VAL A 278 -10.93 -19.49 25.65
CA VAL A 278 -9.89 -20.45 25.23
C VAL A 278 -8.81 -20.61 26.29
N LYS A 279 -8.39 -19.51 26.93
CA LYS A 279 -7.39 -19.54 28.00
C LYS A 279 -7.92 -20.30 29.22
N SER A 280 -9.14 -20.02 29.67
CA SER A 280 -9.78 -20.74 30.78
C SER A 280 -9.93 -22.23 30.51
N ILE A 281 -10.30 -22.64 29.29
CA ILE A 281 -10.37 -24.07 28.92
C ILE A 281 -8.98 -24.71 29.00
N LYS A 282 -7.94 -24.03 28.52
CA LYS A 282 -6.57 -24.54 28.56
C LYS A 282 -6.08 -24.73 30.01
N GLU A 283 -6.36 -23.78 30.87
CA GLU A 283 -5.99 -23.82 32.29
C GLU A 283 -6.77 -24.90 33.06
N ALA A 284 -8.06 -25.07 32.77
CA ALA A 284 -8.90 -26.08 33.41
C ALA A 284 -8.57 -27.54 33.05
N ASN A 285 -7.75 -27.76 32.01
CA ASN A 285 -7.39 -29.09 31.50
C ASN A 285 -5.86 -29.34 31.54
N ASP A 286 -5.13 -28.59 32.37
CA ASP A 286 -3.66 -28.67 32.57
C ASP A 286 -2.82 -28.58 31.28
N GLY A 287 -3.42 -28.11 30.17
CA GLY A 287 -2.81 -28.06 28.86
C GLY A 287 -2.55 -29.43 28.19
N GLU A 288 -2.85 -30.55 28.84
CA GLU A 288 -2.73 -31.87 28.21
C GLU A 288 -3.71 -31.97 27.04
N ASN A 289 -3.24 -32.50 25.90
CA ASN A 289 -4.02 -32.62 24.67
C ASN A 289 -4.53 -31.30 24.04
N PHE A 290 -3.95 -30.14 24.38
CA PHE A 290 -4.28 -28.85 23.75
C PHE A 290 -3.67 -28.71 22.33
N LYS A 291 -4.07 -29.59 21.41
CA LYS A 291 -3.67 -29.59 19.99
C LYS A 291 -4.89 -29.30 19.12
N PRO A 292 -4.79 -28.42 18.10
CA PRO A 292 -5.94 -28.08 17.27
C PRO A 292 -6.61 -29.28 16.62
N ALA A 293 -7.92 -29.44 16.83
CA ALA A 293 -8.69 -30.48 16.18
C ALA A 293 -8.80 -30.23 14.66
N SER A 294 -8.45 -31.24 13.86
CA SER A 294 -8.77 -31.26 12.43
C SER A 294 -10.28 -31.32 12.21
N ILE A 295 -10.75 -30.92 11.02
CA ILE A 295 -12.17 -30.95 10.64
C ILE A 295 -12.79 -32.34 10.90
N GLY A 296 -12.11 -33.43 10.50
CA GLY A 296 -12.60 -34.80 10.75
C GLY A 296 -12.61 -35.20 12.23
N LEU A 297 -11.73 -34.62 13.06
CA LEU A 297 -11.76 -34.84 14.51
C LEU A 297 -12.86 -34.03 15.18
N GLN A 298 -13.08 -32.77 14.77
CA GLN A 298 -14.20 -31.95 15.24
C GLN A 298 -15.53 -32.65 14.99
N ARG A 299 -15.72 -33.26 13.81
CA ARG A 299 -16.91 -34.05 13.46
C ARG A 299 -17.20 -35.15 14.49
N ARG A 300 -16.15 -35.83 14.95
CA ARG A 300 -16.26 -36.91 15.97
C ARG A 300 -16.57 -36.36 17.36
N ILE A 301 -15.86 -35.30 17.77
CA ILE A 301 -16.04 -34.66 19.08
C ILE A 301 -17.44 -34.05 19.21
N LEU A 302 -17.92 -33.39 18.16
CA LEU A 302 -19.21 -32.68 18.13
C LEU A 302 -20.36 -33.55 17.58
N HIS A 303 -20.15 -34.87 17.45
CA HIS A 303 -21.15 -35.84 17.00
C HIS A 303 -21.88 -35.48 15.70
N VAL A 304 -21.18 -34.88 14.74
CA VAL A 304 -21.74 -34.51 13.43
C VAL A 304 -21.82 -35.73 12.51
N SER A 305 -22.98 -35.94 11.90
CA SER A 305 -23.22 -37.07 11.01
C SER A 305 -22.39 -36.97 9.72
N LYS A 306 -22.18 -38.11 9.03
CA LYS A 306 -21.44 -38.09 7.76
C LYS A 306 -22.24 -37.42 6.66
N GLU A 307 -23.56 -37.58 6.72
CA GLU A 307 -24.53 -37.01 5.78
C GLU A 307 -24.51 -35.48 5.85
N GLU A 308 -24.51 -34.93 7.07
CA GLU A 308 -24.41 -33.49 7.27
C GLU A 308 -23.05 -32.95 6.81
N ASP A 309 -21.96 -33.64 7.14
CA ASP A 309 -20.61 -33.26 6.73
C ASP A 309 -20.46 -33.18 5.20
N ALA A 310 -21.06 -34.14 4.49
CA ALA A 310 -21.09 -34.20 3.03
C ALA A 310 -22.01 -33.12 2.43
N MET A 311 -23.17 -32.89 3.02
CA MET A 311 -24.11 -31.84 2.60
C MET A 311 -23.46 -30.46 2.66
N LEU A 312 -22.75 -30.14 3.75
CA LEU A 312 -22.06 -28.86 3.89
C LEU A 312 -20.94 -28.67 2.86
N ASP A 313 -20.22 -29.74 2.51
CA ASP A 313 -19.21 -29.67 1.44
C ASP A 313 -19.86 -29.50 0.06
N PHE A 314 -21.00 -30.15 -0.19
CA PHE A 314 -21.77 -29.93 -1.41
C PHE A 314 -22.29 -28.50 -1.52
N GLU A 315 -22.83 -27.93 -0.45
CA GLU A 315 -23.26 -26.52 -0.43
C GLU A 315 -22.10 -25.55 -0.67
N ASP A 316 -20.91 -25.88 -0.18
CA ASP A 316 -19.73 -25.02 -0.28
C ASP A 316 -19.09 -25.09 -1.68
N PHE A 317 -19.03 -26.26 -2.28
CA PHE A 317 -18.24 -26.50 -3.49
C PHE A 317 -19.03 -27.05 -4.69
N GLY A 318 -20.33 -27.31 -4.53
CA GLY A 318 -21.18 -27.97 -5.53
C GLY A 318 -20.77 -29.42 -5.80
N ILE A 319 -21.20 -29.95 -6.96
CA ILE A 319 -20.68 -31.21 -7.49
C ILE A 319 -19.24 -30.97 -7.92
N LYS A 320 -18.27 -31.35 -7.08
CA LYS A 320 -16.90 -31.54 -7.57
C LYS A 320 -16.93 -32.71 -8.56
N ARG A 321 -16.95 -32.42 -9.87
CA ARG A 321 -16.58 -33.43 -10.87
C ARG A 321 -15.18 -33.90 -10.49
N ARG A 322 -15.06 -35.15 -10.06
CA ARG A 322 -13.75 -35.80 -9.95
C ARG A 322 -13.13 -35.75 -11.33
N VAL A 323 -12.04 -34.99 -11.47
CA VAL A 323 -11.04 -35.20 -12.52
C VAL A 323 -10.07 -36.23 -11.96
#